data_AF-A0AAE7JBD9-F1
#
_entry.id   AF-A0AAE7JBD9-F1
#
_cell.length_a   1.000
_cell.length_b   1.000
_cell.length_c   1.000
_cell.angle_alpha   90.00
_cell.angle_beta   90.00
_cell.angle_gamma   90.00
#
_symmetry.space_group_name_H-M   'P 1'
#
loop_
_entity.id
_entity.type
_entity.pdbx_description
1 polymer ?
#
loop_
_entity_poly.entity_id
_entity_poly.type
_entity_poly.pdbx_seq_one_letter_code
_entity_poly.pdbx_strand_id
1 'polypeptide(L)' 'MTIKIEWQDQHGRWQHLQTKQNQADAYRIAMRRAESSGERHRLVDDSGRLLELLAA' A
#
# COMPACT_ATOMS: atom_id res chain seq x y z
N MET A 1 4.16 -13.88 7.40
CA MET A 1 3.39 -13.30 6.29
C MET A 1 4.01 -11.97 5.93
N THR A 2 4.23 -11.74 4.64
CA THR A 2 4.90 -10.53 4.14
C THR A 2 3.88 -9.69 3.39
N ILE A 3 3.87 -8.38 3.65
CA ILE A 3 2.88 -7.44 3.15
C ILE A 3 3.63 -6.34 2.42
N LYS A 4 3.31 -6.14 1.16
CA LYS A 4 3.87 -5.06 0.34
C LYS A 4 2.89 -3.89 0.37
N ILE A 5 3.42 -2.73 0.66
CA ILE A 5 2.74 -1.44 0.49
C ILE A 5 3.08 -0.96 -0.91
N GLU A 6 2.06 -0.61 -1.69
CA GLU A 6 2.21 -0.10 -3.04
C GLU A 6 1.39 1.18 -3.20
N TRP A 7 1.83 2.06 -4.10
CA TRP A 7 1.12 3.29 -4.46
C TRP A 7 0.84 3.30 -5.96
N GLN A 8 -0.24 3.97 -6.37
CA GLN A 8 -0.62 4.08 -7.77
C GLN A 8 -0.06 5.37 -8.37
N ASP A 9 0.73 5.25 -9.43
CA ASP A 9 1.24 6.40 -10.17
C ASP A 9 0.18 7.03 -11.10
N GLN A 10 0.53 8.18 -11.69
CA GLN A 10 -0.32 8.92 -12.64
C GLN A 10 -0.72 8.11 -13.89
N HIS A 11 -0.02 7.02 -14.21
CA HIS A 11 -0.31 6.11 -15.33
C HIS A 11 -1.13 4.89 -14.88
N GLY A 12 -1.57 4.86 -13.63
CA GLY A 12 -2.36 3.78 -13.06
C GLY A 12 -1.54 2.54 -12.66
N ARG A 13 -0.21 2.60 -12.71
CA ARG A 13 0.65 1.47 -12.36
C ARG A 13 0.93 1.46 -10.87
N TRP A 14 0.98 0.26 -10.30
CA TRP A 14 1.32 0.07 -8.90
C TRP A 14 2.82 -0.02 -8.73
N GLN A 15 3.35 0.83 -7.86
CA GLN A 15 4.77 0.94 -7.55
C GLN A 15 5.02 0.46 -6.13
N HIS A 16 6.07 -0.32 -5.94
CA HIS A 16 6.44 -0.81 -4.62
C HIS A 16 6.99 0.32 -3.74
N LEU A 17 6.43 0.49 -2.54
CA LEU A 17 6.93 1.45 -1.55
C LEU A 17 7.81 0.76 -0.51
N GLN A 18 7.26 -0.24 0.17
CA GLN A 18 7.91 -0.90 1.29
C GLN A 18 7.29 -2.27 1.56
N THR A 19 8.07 -3.14 2.18
CA THR A 19 7.62 -4.45 2.66
C THR A 19 7.58 -4.49 4.20
N LYS A 20 6.55 -5.10 4.78
CA LYS A 20 6.33 -5.25 6.23
C LYS A 20 5.90 -6.66 6.58
N GLN A 21 6.13 -7.05 7.84
CA GLN A 21 5.71 -8.36 8.38
C GLN A 21 4.45 -8.25 9.27
N ASN A 22 3.96 -7.03 9.49
CA ASN A 22 2.80 -6.73 10.32
C ASN A 22 1.78 -5.88 9.53
N GLN A 23 0.55 -6.37 9.41
CA GLN A 23 -0.50 -5.72 8.61
C GLN A 23 -0.96 -4.40 9.20
N ALA A 24 -1.08 -4.30 10.53
CA ALA A 24 -1.52 -3.07 11.19
C ALA A 24 -0.50 -1.94 11.02
N ASP A 25 0.80 -2.25 11.09
CA ASP A 25 1.85 -1.26 10.80
C ASP A 25 1.84 -0.86 9.32
N ALA A 26 1.68 -1.84 8.41
CA ALA A 26 1.58 -1.57 6.98
C ALA A 26 0.39 -0.65 6.65
N TYR A 27 -0.77 -0.91 7.25
CA TYR A 27 -1.97 -0.09 7.11
C TYR A 27 -1.73 1.34 7.60
N ARG A 28 -1.18 1.52 8.81
CA ARG A 28 -0.93 2.85 9.37
C ARG A 28 0.01 3.68 8.49
N ILE A 29 1.04 3.05 7.92
CA ILE A 29 1.98 3.73 7.02
C ILE A 29 1.29 4.09 5.70
N ALA A 30 0.57 3.14 5.10
CA ALA A 30 -0.10 3.35 3.82
C ALA A 30 -1.21 4.42 3.92
N MET A 31 -1.97 4.44 5.01
CA MET A 31 -3.00 5.45 5.27
C MET A 31 -2.39 6.85 5.39
N ARG A 32 -1.35 7.02 6.23
CA ARG A 32 -0.66 8.32 6.37
C ARG A 32 -0.09 8.82 5.05
N ARG A 33 0.40 7.91 4.20
CA ARG A 33 0.92 8.24 2.88
C ARG A 33 -0.20 8.67 1.94
N ALA A 34 -1.31 7.92 1.89
CA ALA A 34 -2.48 8.29 1.11
C ALA A 34 -2.99 9.69 1.50
N GLU A 35 -3.17 9.95 2.80
CA GLU A 35 -3.58 11.27 3.32
C GLU A 35 -2.59 12.39 2.93
N SER A 36 -1.28 12.10 2.93
CA SER A 36 -0.25 13.12 2.67
C SER A 36 0.01 13.38 1.19
N SER A 37 -0.08 12.36 0.32
CA SER A 37 0.21 12.52 -1.11
C SER A 37 -1.03 12.67 -1.97
N GLY A 38 -2.21 12.31 -1.45
CA GLY A 38 -3.45 12.24 -2.22
C GLY A 38 -3.48 11.06 -3.21
N GLU A 39 -2.47 10.18 -3.17
CA GLU A 39 -2.37 9.02 -4.06
C GLU A 39 -3.04 7.80 -3.46
N ARG A 40 -3.55 6.93 -4.34
CA ARG A 40 -4.08 5.63 -3.92
C ARG A 40 -2.93 4.73 -3.48
N HIS A 41 -3.15 4.05 -2.36
CA HIS A 41 -2.25 3.06 -1.81
C HIS A 41 -2.97 1.72 -1.70
N ARG A 42 -2.22 0.63 -1.74
CA ARG A 42 -2.75 -0.71 -1.48
C ARG A 42 -1.79 -1.54 -0.66
N LEU A 43 -2.35 -2.50 0.07
CA LEU A 43 -1.61 -3.57 0.71
C LEU A 43 -1.84 -4.85 -0.08
N VAL A 44 -0.76 -5.56 -0.43
CA VAL A 44 -0.84 -6.88 -1.05
C VAL A 44 0.02 -7.88 -0.28
N ASP A 45 -0.36 -9.16 -0.30
CA ASP A 45 0.48 -10.21 0.27
C ASP A 45 1.65 -10.58 -0.65
N ASP A 46 2.42 -11.59 -0.26
CA ASP A 46 3.57 -12.07 -1.04
C ASP A 46 3.19 -12.61 -2.42
N SER A 47 2.02 -13.25 -2.53
CA SER A 47 1.40 -13.74 -3.77
C SER A 47 0.83 -12.62 -4.66
N GLY A 48 0.78 -11.38 -4.16
CA GLY A 48 0.22 -10.23 -4.85
C GLY A 48 -1.30 -10.12 -4.72
N ARG A 49 -1.92 -10.89 -3.82
CA ARG A 49 -3.34 -10.76 -3.51
C ARG A 49 -3.58 -9.46 -2.77
N LEU A 50 -4.61 -8.72 -3.19
CA LEU A 50 -5.06 -7.51 -2.51
C LEU A 50 -5.58 -7.83 -1.12
N LEU A 51 -5.01 -7.16 -0.12
CA LEU A 51 -5.45 -7.21 1.28
C LEU A 51 -6.30 -5.98 1.62
N GLU A 52 -5.87 -4.79 1.17
CA GLU A 52 -6.52 -3.52 1.48
C GLU A 52 -6.28 -2.50 0.36
N LEU A 53 -7.26 -1.64 0.09
CA LEU A 53 -7.14 -0.50 -0.82
C LEU A 53 -7.46 0.80 -0.07
N LEU A 54 -6.57 1.78 -0.20
CA LEU A 54 -6.60 3.03 0.53
C LEU A 54 -6.60 4.19 -0.47
N ALA A 55 -7.48 5.16 -0.24
CA ALA A 55 -7.52 6.42 -0.97
C ALA A 55 -7.72 7.54 0.06
N ALA A 56 -7.17 8.73 -0.25
CA ALA A 56 -7.46 9.94 0.51
C ALA A 56 -8.93 10.35 0.36
#